data_AF-A0A7W4TR54-F1
#
_entry.id   AF-A0A7W4TR54-F1
#
_cell.length_a   1.000
_cell.length_b   1.000
_cell.length_c   1.000
_cell.angle_alpha   90.00
_cell.angle_beta   90.00
_cell.angle_gamma   90.00
#
_symmetry.space_group_name_H-M   'P 1'
#
loop_
_entity.id
_entity.type
_entity.pdbx_description
1 polymer ?
#
loop_
_entity_poly.entity_id
_entity_poly.type
_entity_poly.pdbx_seq_one_letter_code
_entity_poly.pdbx_strand_id
1 'polypeptide(L)'
;MLRKVRRQPSGASSQSVQRPLQRVSVTRPVIGHLSPEQVAEARARLDEGVEQSDEPGGCWYWRRAIASGYGRTHVGRKSDGTFRNVGAHQLAYALAKGDPAGSIDHLCHDNSSCRGGTSCPHRSCCNPAHLADVPINENARRASQGRRAERCRRGHLWQEETTYYEPTKGRRRCRICLAEKDQRRRSQIGKAPGQRAARRRPRGLSRAQIVDWGLEGEAGPGCWAWAGRPVGEPGYVHVTVDKTTKHAHRLVYEMRLGAVEAGDVVDHVCHDPSSCPGGPSCPHRSCVNPDHLRAVPQAVNSSVERAANGPRTHCQRGHEYTDETTSRRSDGYRVCKVCRKAGDLAWARKAGDRLQGVDRRFRIDGRCRNGHVIEEVGLTSKGGCAECQRISGRKAYRARRAR
;
A
#
# COMPACT_ATOMS: atom_id res chain seq x y z
N MET A 1 -4.34 -8.97 79.84
CA MET A 1 -5.43 -7.99 79.63
C MET A 1 -4.83 -6.61 79.43
N LEU A 2 -5.56 -5.75 78.71
CA LEU A 2 -5.43 -4.29 78.58
C LEU A 2 -4.94 -3.78 77.21
N ARG A 3 -5.83 -2.93 76.68
CA ARG A 3 -6.03 -2.51 75.29
C ARG A 3 -5.03 -1.42 74.87
N LYS A 4 -4.60 -1.48 73.62
CA LYS A 4 -3.93 -0.37 72.91
C LYS A 4 -4.91 0.80 72.75
N VAL A 5 -4.57 1.95 73.34
CA VAL A 5 -5.23 3.24 73.07
C VAL A 5 -4.50 3.92 71.91
N ARG A 6 -5.26 4.23 70.85
CA ARG A 6 -4.80 4.95 69.66
C ARG A 6 -4.50 6.41 70.01
N ARG A 7 -3.34 6.93 69.59
CA ARG A 7 -3.11 8.37 69.43
C ARG A 7 -3.24 8.73 67.94
N GLN A 8 -4.08 9.70 67.65
CA GLN A 8 -4.18 10.36 66.34
C GLN A 8 -2.99 11.32 66.13
N PRO A 9 -2.55 11.55 64.89
CA PRO A 9 -1.86 12.78 64.51
C PRO A 9 -2.81 13.75 63.80
N SER A 10 -2.66 15.01 64.22
CA SER A 10 -3.27 16.25 63.77
C SER A 10 -3.15 16.51 62.26
N GLY A 11 -4.24 17.07 61.71
CA GLY A 11 -4.32 17.50 60.31
C GLY A 11 -3.57 18.80 60.04
N ALA A 12 -2.91 18.83 58.88
CA ALA A 12 -2.65 20.03 58.11
C ALA A 12 -3.07 19.71 56.66
N SER A 13 -4.25 20.19 56.27
CA SER A 13 -4.74 20.09 54.89
C SER A 13 -4.12 21.19 54.06
N SER A 14 -3.09 20.87 53.28
CA SER A 14 -2.71 21.68 52.13
C SER A 14 -3.60 21.27 50.95
N GLN A 15 -4.70 22.00 50.75
CA GLN A 15 -5.47 21.91 49.51
C GLN A 15 -4.61 22.50 48.39
N SER A 16 -3.81 21.64 47.73
CA SER A 16 -3.22 21.97 46.44
C SER A 16 -4.34 22.04 45.41
N VAL A 17 -4.79 23.24 45.07
CA VAL A 17 -5.64 23.46 43.91
C VAL A 17 -4.80 23.15 42.67
N GLN A 18 -4.80 21.89 42.26
CA GLN A 18 -4.25 21.49 40.97
C GLN A 18 -5.18 22.03 39.88
N ARG A 19 -4.95 23.28 39.46
CA ARG A 19 -5.45 23.76 38.17
C ARG A 19 -4.85 22.86 37.09
N PRO A 20 -5.65 22.18 36.25
CA PRO A 20 -5.10 21.39 35.16
C PRO A 20 -4.39 22.35 34.21
N LEU A 21 -3.07 22.18 34.05
CA LEU A 21 -2.31 22.84 33.01
C LEU A 21 -2.86 22.35 31.67
N GLN A 22 -3.77 23.11 31.07
CA GLN A 22 -4.08 22.98 29.66
C GLN A 22 -2.77 23.26 28.91
N ARG A 23 -2.12 22.21 28.43
CA ARG A 23 -1.08 22.36 27.39
C ARG A 23 -1.76 22.91 26.15
N VAL A 24 -1.85 24.23 26.05
CA VAL A 24 -2.13 24.91 24.80
C VAL A 24 -0.94 24.62 23.90
N SER A 25 -1.08 23.70 22.94
CA SER A 25 -0.06 23.53 21.92
C SER A 25 -0.02 24.82 21.11
N VAL A 26 0.95 25.70 21.38
CA VAL A 26 1.12 26.91 20.58
C VAL A 26 1.58 26.48 19.20
N THR A 27 0.66 26.43 18.25
CA THR A 27 0.93 26.08 16.86
C THR A 27 1.91 27.13 16.32
N ARG A 28 3.11 26.72 15.90
CA ARG A 28 4.09 27.68 15.34
C ARG A 28 3.47 28.43 14.14
N PRO A 29 3.52 29.77 14.11
CA PRO A 29 2.95 30.61 13.05
C PRO A 29 3.36 30.12 11.65
N VAL A 30 2.45 30.17 10.68
CA VAL A 30 2.71 29.82 9.28
C VAL A 30 3.51 30.91 8.59
N ILE A 31 3.13 32.18 8.76
CA ILE A 31 3.78 33.32 8.10
C ILE A 31 4.36 34.36 9.06
N GLY A 32 3.93 34.42 10.32
CA GLY A 32 4.28 35.49 11.26
C GLY A 32 5.75 35.57 11.68
N HIS A 33 6.59 34.63 11.23
CA HIS A 33 8.04 34.63 11.45
C HIS A 33 8.83 34.93 10.17
N LEU A 34 8.15 35.17 9.05
CA LEU A 34 8.75 35.38 7.73
C LEU A 34 8.92 36.87 7.45
N SER A 35 9.94 37.21 6.66
CA SER A 35 10.09 38.57 6.12
C SER A 35 9.02 38.87 5.06
N PRO A 36 8.74 40.16 4.76
CA PRO A 36 7.78 40.53 3.71
C PRO A 36 8.09 39.89 2.34
N GLU A 37 9.36 39.78 1.98
CA GLU A 37 9.81 39.11 0.75
C GLU A 37 9.44 37.62 0.77
N GLN A 38 9.72 36.92 1.86
CA GLN A 38 9.40 35.50 2.01
C GLN A 38 7.88 35.26 2.01
N VAL A 39 7.09 36.20 2.54
CA VAL A 39 5.61 36.16 2.45
C VAL A 39 5.15 36.33 1.00
N ALA A 40 5.76 37.24 0.23
CA ALA A 40 5.46 37.41 -1.19
C ALA A 40 5.82 36.16 -2.01
N GLU A 41 6.96 35.53 -1.75
CA GLU A 41 7.34 34.25 -2.37
C GLU A 41 6.36 33.13 -2.03
N ALA A 42 5.93 33.05 -0.77
CA ALA A 42 4.95 32.06 -0.35
C ALA A 42 3.60 32.27 -1.05
N ARG A 43 3.18 33.51 -1.26
CA ARG A 43 1.98 33.87 -2.03
C ARG A 43 2.11 33.46 -3.49
N ALA A 44 3.16 33.86 -4.18
CA ALA A 44 3.38 33.46 -5.58
C ALA A 44 3.36 31.92 -5.74
N ARG A 45 4.01 31.21 -4.82
CA ARG A 45 4.05 29.74 -4.81
C ARG A 45 2.68 29.12 -4.54
N LEU A 46 1.81 29.78 -3.76
CA LEU A 46 0.42 29.38 -3.58
C LEU A 46 -0.38 29.59 -4.88
N ASP A 47 -0.28 30.78 -5.48
CA ASP A 47 -1.04 31.17 -6.67
C ASP A 47 -0.71 30.27 -7.87
N GLU A 48 0.58 29.96 -8.10
CA GLU A 48 1.00 29.01 -9.14
C GLU A 48 0.60 27.54 -8.86
N GLY A 49 0.24 27.22 -7.63
CA GLY A 49 -0.10 25.87 -7.21
C GLY A 49 -1.60 25.58 -7.19
N VAL A 50 -2.43 26.61 -7.33
CA VAL A 50 -3.89 26.55 -7.25
C VAL A 50 -4.51 26.58 -8.65
N GLU A 51 -5.50 25.73 -8.86
CA GLU A 51 -6.44 25.82 -9.98
C GLU A 51 -7.84 26.11 -9.42
N GLN A 52 -8.40 27.26 -9.77
CA GLN A 52 -9.76 27.65 -9.34
C GLN A 52 -10.80 26.93 -10.22
N SER A 53 -11.92 26.54 -9.61
CA SER A 53 -13.08 26.05 -10.37
C SER A 53 -13.70 27.17 -11.20
N ASP A 54 -14.41 26.78 -12.27
CA ASP A 54 -15.12 27.71 -13.14
C ASP A 54 -16.32 28.40 -12.46
N GLU A 55 -16.83 27.84 -11.36
CA GLU A 55 -17.92 28.43 -10.58
C GLU A 55 -17.41 29.60 -9.70
N PRO A 56 -18.05 30.79 -9.75
CA PRO A 56 -17.75 31.90 -8.86
C PRO A 56 -17.86 31.47 -7.39
N GLY A 57 -16.80 31.74 -6.61
CA GLY A 57 -16.73 31.33 -5.21
C GLY A 57 -16.48 29.84 -4.99
N GLY A 58 -16.23 29.05 -6.04
CA GLY A 58 -15.99 27.62 -5.93
C GLY A 58 -14.61 27.24 -5.38
N CYS A 59 -14.26 25.97 -5.48
CA CYS A 59 -13.05 25.43 -4.86
C CYS A 59 -11.76 25.83 -5.58
N TRP A 60 -10.69 26.00 -4.81
CA TRP A 60 -9.33 26.27 -5.30
C TRP A 60 -8.48 25.02 -5.11
N TYR A 61 -8.39 24.16 -6.12
CA TYR A 61 -7.74 22.87 -6.00
C TYR A 61 -6.22 22.99 -6.09
N TRP A 62 -5.52 22.47 -5.07
CA TRP A 62 -4.07 22.38 -5.10
C TRP A 62 -3.60 21.30 -6.09
N ARG A 63 -2.79 21.69 -7.08
CA ARG A 63 -2.31 20.79 -8.16
C ARG A 63 -0.87 20.28 -7.98
N ARG A 64 -0.18 20.72 -6.93
CA ARG A 64 1.21 20.27 -6.63
C ARG A 64 1.20 19.09 -5.65
N ALA A 65 2.24 18.94 -4.84
CA ALA A 65 2.39 17.82 -3.91
C ALA A 65 1.19 17.69 -2.97
N ILE A 66 0.67 16.46 -2.80
CA ILE A 66 -0.46 16.13 -1.94
C ILE A 66 -0.08 15.00 -0.98
N ALA A 67 -0.51 15.10 0.29
CA ALA A 67 -0.38 14.04 1.28
C ALA A 67 -1.72 13.76 1.95
N SER A 68 -2.20 12.52 1.89
CA SER A 68 -3.52 12.11 2.43
C SER A 68 -4.69 12.97 1.93
N GLY A 69 -4.61 13.50 0.71
CA GLY A 69 -5.61 14.37 0.10
C GLY A 69 -5.43 15.87 0.39
N TYR A 70 -4.52 16.26 1.29
CA TYR A 70 -4.23 17.66 1.57
C TYR A 70 -3.03 18.16 0.77
N GLY A 71 -3.16 19.36 0.17
CA GLY A 71 -2.05 20.03 -0.50
C GLY A 71 -0.89 20.33 0.47
N ARG A 72 0.34 20.14 -0.02
CA ARG A 72 1.58 20.40 0.70
C ARG A 72 2.43 21.39 -0.07
N THR A 73 3.02 22.33 0.66
CA THR A 73 3.95 23.34 0.16
C THR A 73 4.96 23.68 1.25
N HIS A 74 5.85 24.64 0.99
CA HIS A 74 6.80 25.14 1.95
C HIS A 74 6.83 26.67 1.98
N VAL A 75 7.29 27.20 3.11
CA VAL A 75 7.57 28.62 3.34
C VAL A 75 9.02 28.79 3.78
N GLY A 76 9.54 30.01 3.71
CA GLY A 76 10.91 30.34 4.11
C GLY A 76 11.99 29.72 3.20
N ARG A 77 13.25 29.93 3.57
CA ARG A 77 14.43 29.45 2.84
C ARG A 77 15.27 28.53 3.71
N LYS A 78 15.98 27.58 3.09
CA LYS A 78 16.85 26.64 3.82
C LYS A 78 18.10 27.34 4.33
N SER A 79 18.60 28.31 3.56
CA SER A 79 19.84 29.06 3.81
C SER A 79 19.80 29.90 5.09
N ASP A 80 18.62 30.40 5.46
CA ASP A 80 18.42 31.26 6.63
C ASP A 80 17.70 30.52 7.79
N GLY A 81 17.50 29.21 7.66
CA GLY A 81 16.85 28.39 8.68
C GLY A 81 15.35 28.60 8.85
N THR A 82 14.69 29.40 8.00
CA THR A 82 13.24 29.66 8.09
C THR A 82 12.38 28.61 7.37
N PHE A 83 13.00 27.71 6.60
CA PHE A 83 12.28 26.70 5.80
C PHE A 83 11.35 25.80 6.62
N ARG A 84 10.08 25.71 6.21
CA ARG A 84 9.11 24.78 6.82
C ARG A 84 8.12 24.22 5.81
N ASN A 85 7.85 22.92 5.92
CA ASN A 85 6.75 22.27 5.18
C ASN A 85 5.40 22.54 5.86
N VAL A 86 4.43 23.07 5.12
CA VAL A 86 3.10 23.46 5.62
C VAL A 86 1.98 22.90 4.73
N GLY A 87 0.76 22.87 5.24
CA GLY A 87 -0.42 22.59 4.42
C GLY A 87 -0.69 23.78 3.49
N ALA A 88 -1.00 23.52 2.22
CA ALA A 88 -1.35 24.59 1.27
C ALA A 88 -2.60 25.37 1.72
N HIS A 89 -3.59 24.67 2.28
CA HIS A 89 -4.77 25.30 2.89
C HIS A 89 -4.41 26.15 4.12
N GLN A 90 -3.42 25.75 4.93
CA GLN A 90 -2.97 26.54 6.08
C GLN A 90 -2.28 27.81 5.63
N LEU A 91 -1.45 27.73 4.58
CA LEU A 91 -0.81 28.89 3.98
C LEU A 91 -1.84 29.85 3.36
N ALA A 92 -2.82 29.32 2.63
CA ALA A 92 -3.87 30.13 2.03
C ALA A 92 -4.71 30.86 3.08
N TYR A 93 -5.07 30.18 4.17
CA TYR A 93 -5.75 30.81 5.31
C TYR A 93 -4.86 31.90 5.90
N ALA A 94 -3.60 31.60 6.21
CA ALA A 94 -2.68 32.53 6.85
C ALA A 94 -2.47 33.81 6.03
N LEU A 95 -2.29 33.67 4.72
CA LEU A 95 -2.11 34.79 3.79
C LEU A 95 -3.37 35.67 3.62
N ALA A 96 -4.55 35.14 3.90
CA ALA A 96 -5.82 35.87 3.71
C ALA A 96 -6.42 36.39 5.02
N LYS A 97 -6.21 35.67 6.13
CA LYS A 97 -6.89 35.89 7.41
C LYS A 97 -5.93 36.00 8.61
N GLY A 98 -4.63 35.86 8.38
CA GLY A 98 -3.62 35.77 9.44
C GLY A 98 -3.43 34.35 9.98
N ASP A 99 -2.37 34.16 10.75
CA ASP A 99 -1.98 32.84 11.25
C ASP A 99 -3.07 32.20 12.13
N PRO A 100 -3.45 30.94 11.88
CA PRO A 100 -4.49 30.28 12.66
C PRO A 100 -4.01 29.93 14.07
N ALA A 101 -4.89 30.14 15.04
CA ALA A 101 -4.69 29.74 16.42
C ALA A 101 -5.02 28.26 16.64
N GLY A 102 -5.98 27.72 15.88
CA GLY A 102 -6.45 26.34 15.98
C GLY A 102 -6.13 25.48 14.74
N SER A 103 -7.07 24.61 14.41
CA SER A 103 -7.01 23.69 13.27
C SER A 103 -7.89 24.21 12.14
N ILE A 104 -7.36 24.19 10.92
CA ILE A 104 -8.13 24.57 9.74
C ILE A 104 -9.11 23.45 9.36
N ASP A 105 -10.40 23.77 9.33
CA ASP A 105 -11.51 22.94 8.87
C ASP A 105 -11.96 23.37 7.47
N HIS A 106 -12.37 22.40 6.65
CA HIS A 106 -12.86 22.62 5.29
C HIS A 106 -14.38 22.76 5.31
N LEU A 107 -14.89 23.93 4.94
CA LEU A 107 -16.33 24.23 4.89
C LEU A 107 -16.98 23.86 3.55
N CYS A 108 -16.18 23.66 2.50
CA CYS A 108 -16.68 23.36 1.15
C CYS A 108 -17.26 21.96 0.98
N HIS A 109 -17.26 21.15 2.04
CA HIS A 109 -17.91 19.86 2.00
C HIS A 109 -18.31 19.40 3.40
N ASP A 110 -19.47 18.77 3.47
CA ASP A 110 -19.94 18.03 4.63
C ASP A 110 -20.19 16.58 4.24
N ASN A 111 -20.61 15.74 5.19
CA ASN A 111 -20.88 14.33 4.89
C ASN A 111 -22.24 14.09 4.23
N SER A 112 -23.08 15.13 4.06
CA SER A 112 -24.34 15.04 3.34
C SER A 112 -24.11 15.11 1.82
N SER A 113 -23.24 16.02 1.38
CA SER A 113 -22.87 16.28 -0.01
C SER A 113 -21.62 15.51 -0.47
N CYS A 114 -20.68 15.23 0.44
CA CYS A 114 -19.42 14.57 0.13
C CYS A 114 -18.97 13.61 1.24
N ARG A 115 -18.87 12.32 0.94
CA ARG A 115 -18.46 11.27 1.91
C ARG A 115 -17.05 11.43 2.51
N GLY A 116 -16.32 12.48 2.14
CA GLY A 116 -14.98 12.79 2.62
C GLY A 116 -13.96 11.71 2.30
N GLY A 117 -12.97 11.52 3.18
CA GLY A 117 -11.89 10.54 3.00
C GLY A 117 -10.71 11.07 2.20
N THR A 118 -9.62 10.29 2.12
CA THR A 118 -8.33 10.74 1.52
C THR A 118 -8.39 11.01 0.01
N SER A 119 -9.44 10.54 -0.67
CA SER A 119 -9.71 10.79 -2.08
C SER A 119 -10.70 11.93 -2.33
N CYS A 120 -11.20 12.59 -1.28
CA CYS A 120 -12.11 13.73 -1.42
C CYS A 120 -11.37 14.90 -2.07
N PRO A 121 -11.84 15.44 -3.22
CA PRO A 121 -11.17 16.54 -3.91
C PRO A 121 -11.17 17.82 -3.07
N HIS A 122 -12.21 18.04 -2.26
CA HIS A 122 -12.33 19.19 -1.37
C HIS A 122 -11.22 19.30 -0.32
N ARG A 123 -10.52 18.20 0.02
CA ARG A 123 -9.35 18.24 0.92
C ARG A 123 -8.16 18.99 0.34
N SER A 124 -8.09 19.09 -0.99
CA SER A 124 -7.08 19.86 -1.69
C SER A 124 -7.47 21.33 -1.87
N CYS A 125 -8.70 21.71 -1.46
CA CYS A 125 -9.18 23.08 -1.55
C CYS A 125 -8.31 24.01 -0.67
N CYS A 126 -7.88 25.11 -1.26
CA CYS A 126 -7.12 26.18 -0.63
C CYS A 126 -7.89 27.51 -0.66
N ASN A 127 -9.18 27.52 -1.01
CA ASN A 127 -9.97 28.76 -1.05
C ASN A 127 -10.16 29.26 0.39
N PRO A 128 -9.65 30.44 0.77
CA PRO A 128 -9.78 30.95 2.13
C PRO A 128 -11.23 31.12 2.60
N ALA A 129 -12.18 31.35 1.68
CA ALA A 129 -13.61 31.41 1.99
C ALA A 129 -14.17 30.05 2.43
N HIS A 130 -13.54 28.95 2.01
CA HIS A 130 -13.90 27.58 2.35
C HIS A 130 -13.13 27.02 3.55
N LEU A 131 -12.41 27.87 4.28
CA LEU A 131 -11.57 27.47 5.41
C LEU A 131 -11.96 28.24 6.66
N ALA A 132 -12.09 27.51 7.78
CA ALA A 132 -12.32 28.06 9.11
C ALA A 132 -11.24 27.64 10.08
N ASP A 133 -10.73 28.58 10.88
CA ASP A 133 -9.93 28.26 12.04
C ASP A 133 -10.85 27.85 13.19
N VAL A 134 -10.73 26.60 13.63
CA VAL A 134 -11.56 26.04 14.70
C VAL A 134 -10.70 25.30 15.72
N PRO A 135 -11.14 25.16 16.98
CA PRO A 135 -10.48 24.29 17.94
C PRO A 135 -10.30 22.85 17.41
N ILE A 136 -9.15 22.22 17.69
CA ILE A 136 -8.80 20.87 17.19
C ILE A 136 -9.89 19.83 17.53
N ASN A 137 -10.47 19.93 18.73
CA ASN A 137 -11.55 19.04 19.19
C ASN A 137 -12.83 19.21 18.37
N GLU A 138 -13.17 20.44 17.97
CA GLU A 138 -14.34 20.72 17.13
C GLU A 138 -14.13 20.20 15.70
N ASN A 139 -12.95 20.43 15.10
CA ASN A 139 -12.60 19.86 13.80
C ASN A 139 -12.70 18.32 13.81
N ALA A 140 -12.15 17.69 14.85
CA ALA A 140 -12.24 16.24 15.03
C ALA A 140 -13.68 15.75 15.20
N ARG A 141 -14.54 16.50 15.93
CA ARG A 141 -15.96 16.20 16.12
C ARG A 141 -16.69 16.20 14.78
N ARG A 142 -16.55 17.27 13.99
CA ARG A 142 -17.16 17.40 12.65
C ARG A 142 -16.72 16.30 11.69
N ALA A 143 -15.42 15.99 11.68
CA ALA A 143 -14.87 14.88 10.91
C ALA A 143 -15.41 13.50 11.35
N SER A 144 -15.76 13.34 12.63
CA SER A 144 -16.29 12.08 13.18
C SER A 144 -17.78 11.87 12.92
N GLN A 145 -18.58 12.94 12.81
CA GLN A 145 -20.01 12.85 12.50
C GLN A 145 -20.26 12.15 11.15
N GLY A 146 -19.38 12.34 10.16
CA GLY A 146 -19.39 11.56 8.92
C GLY A 146 -19.20 10.05 9.05
N ARG A 147 -18.54 9.61 10.13
CA ARG A 147 -18.36 8.19 10.43
C ARG A 147 -19.59 7.59 11.13
N ARG A 148 -20.47 8.45 11.66
CA ARG A 148 -21.79 8.10 12.21
C ARG A 148 -22.88 8.04 11.14
N ALA A 149 -22.55 8.28 9.87
CA ALA A 149 -23.47 8.07 8.76
C ALA A 149 -24.19 6.71 8.88
N GLU A 150 -25.46 6.69 8.52
CA GLU A 150 -26.35 5.51 8.55
C GLU A 150 -25.89 4.40 7.61
N ARG A 151 -24.95 4.70 6.70
CA ARG A 151 -24.43 3.78 5.70
C ARG A 151 -22.91 3.72 5.71
N CYS A 152 -22.36 2.57 5.33
CA CYS A 152 -20.92 2.39 5.16
C CYS A 152 -20.41 3.09 3.89
N ARG A 153 -19.08 3.11 3.68
CA ARG A 153 -18.48 3.76 2.50
C ARG A 153 -18.98 3.22 1.15
N ARG A 154 -19.46 1.97 1.11
CA ARG A 154 -20.07 1.33 -0.08
C ARG A 154 -21.60 1.43 -0.13
N GLY A 155 -22.23 2.19 0.78
CA GLY A 155 -23.68 2.46 0.77
C GLY A 155 -24.54 1.49 1.57
N HIS A 156 -24.00 0.38 2.08
CA HIS A 156 -24.74 -0.56 2.92
C HIS A 156 -25.16 0.07 4.25
N LEU A 157 -26.41 -0.12 4.65
CA LEU A 157 -26.95 0.32 5.94
C LEU A 157 -26.15 -0.28 7.10
N TRP A 158 -26.01 0.49 8.17
CA TRP A 158 -25.52 0.00 9.46
C TRP A 158 -26.71 -0.46 10.30
N GLN A 159 -26.92 -1.76 10.33
CA GLN A 159 -27.89 -2.46 11.18
C GLN A 159 -27.15 -3.54 11.98
N GLU A 160 -27.77 -4.14 12.98
CA GLU A 160 -27.13 -5.17 13.81
C GLU A 160 -26.53 -6.30 12.95
N GLU A 161 -27.27 -6.73 11.92
CA GLU A 161 -26.97 -7.84 11.02
C GLU A 161 -25.86 -7.51 10.02
N THR A 162 -25.68 -6.23 9.68
CA THR A 162 -24.69 -5.75 8.71
C THR A 162 -23.47 -5.12 9.38
N THR A 163 -23.50 -4.99 10.70
CA THR A 163 -22.48 -4.32 11.50
C THR A 163 -21.62 -5.31 12.27
N TYR A 164 -20.30 -5.18 12.11
CA TYR A 164 -19.31 -5.91 12.89
C TYR A 164 -18.44 -4.91 13.65
N TYR A 165 -18.28 -5.11 14.95
CA TYR A 165 -17.38 -4.34 15.79
C TYR A 165 -16.10 -5.14 16.01
N GLU A 166 -14.96 -4.57 15.61
CA GLU A 166 -13.66 -5.22 15.75
C GLU A 166 -13.27 -5.34 17.24
N PRO A 167 -13.04 -6.54 17.80
CA PRO A 167 -12.84 -6.74 19.24
C PRO A 167 -11.67 -5.96 19.84
N THR A 168 -10.62 -5.73 19.06
CA THR A 168 -9.38 -5.11 19.54
C THR A 168 -9.40 -3.59 19.50
N LYS A 169 -10.09 -2.99 18.52
CA LYS A 169 -10.06 -1.54 18.26
C LYS A 169 -11.42 -0.87 18.41
N GLY A 170 -12.48 -1.63 18.67
CA GLY A 170 -13.86 -1.15 18.75
C GLY A 170 -14.39 -0.53 17.45
N ARG A 171 -13.70 -0.72 16.33
CA ARG A 171 -14.04 -0.04 15.06
C ARG A 171 -15.21 -0.76 14.40
N ARG A 172 -16.23 0.01 14.01
CA ARG A 172 -17.36 -0.46 13.20
C ARG A 172 -16.91 -0.81 11.77
N ARG A 173 -17.31 -1.98 11.28
CA ARG A 173 -16.96 -2.56 9.96
C ARG A 173 -18.21 -3.18 9.34
N CYS A 174 -18.36 -3.03 8.02
CA CYS A 174 -19.54 -3.56 7.31
C CYS A 174 -19.31 -5.04 6.97
N ARG A 175 -20.18 -5.92 7.46
CA ARG A 175 -20.11 -7.37 7.24
C ARG A 175 -20.20 -7.73 5.76
N ILE A 176 -21.06 -7.02 5.00
CA ILE A 176 -21.20 -7.20 3.54
C ILE A 176 -19.87 -6.86 2.83
N CYS A 177 -19.26 -5.71 3.14
CA CYS A 177 -17.97 -5.33 2.58
C CYS A 177 -16.84 -6.31 2.93
N LEU A 178 -16.89 -6.90 4.14
CA LEU A 178 -15.94 -7.92 4.57
C LEU A 178 -16.13 -9.22 3.78
N ALA A 179 -17.37 -9.66 3.60
CA ALA A 179 -17.72 -10.85 2.83
C ALA A 179 -17.28 -10.74 1.36
N GLU A 180 -17.59 -9.63 0.69
CA GLU A 180 -17.13 -9.40 -0.69
C GLU A 180 -15.60 -9.39 -0.81
N LYS A 181 -14.90 -8.80 0.18
CA LYS A 181 -13.43 -8.79 0.21
C LYS A 181 -12.88 -10.21 0.35
N ASP A 182 -13.52 -11.02 1.18
CA ASP A 182 -13.14 -12.42 1.34
C ASP A 182 -13.39 -13.23 0.06
N GLN A 183 -14.54 -13.03 -0.59
CA GLN A 183 -14.85 -13.66 -1.87
C GLN A 183 -13.83 -13.29 -2.95
N ARG A 184 -13.49 -12.00 -3.10
CA ARG A 184 -12.44 -11.52 -4.01
C ARG A 184 -11.08 -12.14 -3.72
N ARG A 185 -10.74 -12.29 -2.44
CA ARG A 185 -9.50 -12.96 -2.03
C ARG A 185 -9.51 -14.43 -2.44
N ARG A 186 -10.62 -15.15 -2.24
CA ARG A 186 -10.78 -16.56 -2.60
C ARG A 186 -10.74 -16.77 -4.12
N SER A 187 -11.34 -15.87 -4.91
CA SER A 187 -11.33 -15.97 -6.38
C SER A 187 -9.96 -15.67 -7.00
N GLN A 188 -9.14 -14.83 -6.35
CA GLN A 188 -7.77 -14.53 -6.81
C GLN A 188 -6.76 -15.63 -6.47
N ILE A 189 -7.03 -16.44 -5.44
CA ILE A 189 -6.22 -17.62 -5.08
C ILE A 189 -6.79 -18.83 -5.86
N GLY A 190 -6.73 -18.76 -7.19
CA GLY A 190 -7.20 -19.80 -8.09
C GLY A 190 -6.71 -21.20 -7.67
N LYS A 191 -7.63 -22.15 -7.69
CA LYS A 191 -7.49 -23.57 -7.34
C LYS A 191 -6.21 -24.18 -7.93
N ALA A 192 -5.26 -24.58 -7.09
CA ALA A 192 -4.36 -25.68 -7.44
C ALA A 192 -5.17 -27.00 -7.37
N PRO A 193 -5.17 -27.85 -8.41
CA PRO A 193 -5.77 -29.18 -8.32
C PRO A 193 -5.02 -29.99 -7.26
N GLY A 194 -5.73 -30.59 -6.30
CA GLY A 194 -5.16 -31.60 -5.39
C GLY A 194 -4.83 -31.17 -3.96
N GLN A 195 -5.05 -29.93 -3.54
CA GLN A 195 -4.83 -29.57 -2.12
C GLN A 195 -5.99 -30.06 -1.23
N ARG A 196 -5.75 -31.17 -0.51
CA ARG A 196 -6.59 -31.59 0.63
C ARG A 196 -6.83 -30.40 1.57
N ALA A 197 -8.04 -30.29 2.12
CA ALA A 197 -8.38 -29.26 3.10
C ALA A 197 -7.35 -29.25 4.23
N ALA A 198 -6.67 -28.12 4.45
CA ALA A 198 -5.58 -28.00 5.40
C ALA A 198 -6.03 -28.42 6.82
N ARG A 199 -5.55 -29.57 7.30
CA ARG A 199 -5.80 -30.06 8.67
C ARG A 199 -5.10 -29.12 9.66
N ARG A 200 -5.76 -28.80 10.78
CA ARG A 200 -5.17 -27.99 11.86
C ARG A 200 -4.30 -28.88 12.73
N ARG A 201 -3.05 -28.48 12.96
CA ARG A 201 -2.14 -29.15 13.89
C ARG A 201 -2.69 -29.07 15.32
N PRO A 202 -2.72 -30.20 16.08
CA PRO A 202 -3.00 -30.18 17.51
C PRO A 202 -2.03 -29.26 18.29
N ARG A 203 -2.52 -28.69 19.41
CA ARG A 203 -1.66 -27.90 20.32
C ARG A 203 -0.91 -28.85 21.27
N GLY A 204 0.24 -28.39 21.78
CA GLY A 204 0.99 -29.12 22.81
C GLY A 204 1.83 -30.30 22.30
N LEU A 205 1.98 -30.47 20.99
CA LEU A 205 2.83 -31.51 20.43
C LEU A 205 4.32 -31.19 20.62
N SER A 206 5.10 -32.22 20.96
CA SER A 206 6.56 -32.17 20.96
C SER A 206 7.12 -32.02 19.54
N ARG A 207 8.41 -31.71 19.42
CA ARG A 207 9.09 -31.60 18.12
C ARG A 207 8.92 -32.85 17.25
N ALA A 208 9.09 -34.04 17.85
CA ALA A 208 8.92 -35.33 17.17
C ALA A 208 7.47 -35.53 16.70
N GLN A 209 6.50 -35.29 17.58
CA GLN A 209 5.09 -35.42 17.24
C GLN A 209 4.64 -34.45 16.13
N ILE A 210 5.25 -33.26 16.06
CA ILE A 210 5.00 -32.30 14.97
C ILE A 210 5.51 -32.85 13.63
N VAL A 211 6.67 -33.52 13.63
CA VAL A 211 7.22 -34.19 12.45
C VAL A 211 6.37 -35.39 12.05
N ASP A 212 6.03 -36.27 12.98
CA ASP A 212 5.16 -37.43 12.71
C ASP A 212 3.81 -36.98 12.11
N TRP A 213 3.19 -35.95 12.69
CA TRP A 213 1.97 -35.36 12.15
C TRP A 213 2.16 -34.72 10.77
N GLY A 214 3.31 -34.07 10.54
CA GLY A 214 3.64 -33.42 9.28
C GLY A 214 3.86 -34.39 8.11
N LEU A 215 4.22 -35.63 8.42
CA LEU A 215 4.53 -36.72 7.47
C LEU A 215 3.40 -37.78 7.40
N GLU A 216 2.29 -37.58 8.13
CA GLU A 216 1.20 -38.56 8.25
C GLU A 216 0.61 -38.93 6.87
N GLY A 217 0.68 -40.22 6.52
CA GLY A 217 0.10 -40.78 5.28
C GLY A 217 0.98 -40.66 4.04
N GLU A 218 2.22 -40.17 4.17
CA GLU A 218 3.21 -40.11 3.11
C GLU A 218 4.15 -41.33 3.20
N ALA A 219 4.32 -42.07 2.10
CA ALA A 219 5.22 -43.22 2.02
C ALA A 219 5.76 -43.38 0.59
N GLY A 220 6.98 -43.91 0.47
CA GLY A 220 7.62 -44.22 -0.81
C GLY A 220 8.52 -43.11 -1.38
N PRO A 221 9.10 -43.31 -2.58
CA PRO A 221 10.18 -42.49 -3.13
C PRO A 221 9.73 -41.14 -3.72
N GLY A 222 8.46 -40.76 -3.53
CA GLY A 222 7.88 -39.53 -4.08
C GLY A 222 8.23 -38.28 -3.26
N CYS A 223 7.86 -37.10 -3.79
CA CYS A 223 7.90 -35.86 -3.00
C CYS A 223 6.69 -35.79 -2.07
N TRP A 224 6.93 -35.51 -0.80
CA TRP A 224 5.89 -35.46 0.23
C TRP A 224 5.48 -34.04 0.55
N ALA A 225 4.18 -33.80 0.67
CA ALA A 225 3.65 -32.49 1.04
C ALA A 225 3.49 -32.40 2.56
N TRP A 226 3.85 -31.26 3.15
CA TRP A 226 3.65 -31.07 4.58
C TRP A 226 2.16 -31.00 4.94
N ALA A 227 1.72 -31.79 5.93
CA ALA A 227 0.35 -31.71 6.43
C ALA A 227 0.03 -30.31 7.00
N GLY A 228 -0.98 -29.62 6.44
CA GLY A 228 -1.49 -28.35 6.97
C GLY A 228 -1.26 -27.12 6.10
N ARG A 229 -1.58 -25.93 6.64
CA ARG A 229 -1.54 -24.68 5.86
C ARG A 229 -0.11 -24.11 5.87
N PRO A 230 0.59 -24.05 4.72
CA PRO A 230 1.89 -23.38 4.67
C PRO A 230 1.73 -21.90 5.02
N VAL A 231 2.66 -21.40 5.82
CA VAL A 231 2.79 -19.97 6.15
C VAL A 231 4.13 -19.52 5.60
N GLY A 232 4.20 -18.45 4.79
CA GLY A 232 5.47 -17.90 4.31
C GLY A 232 5.53 -17.61 2.81
N GLU A 233 6.74 -17.37 2.32
CA GLU A 233 7.06 -17.10 0.92
C GLU A 233 6.60 -18.21 -0.03
N PRO A 234 6.33 -17.90 -1.32
CA PRO A 234 5.87 -18.90 -2.27
C PRO A 234 6.93 -20.01 -2.42
N GLY A 235 6.53 -21.25 -2.20
CA GLY A 235 7.33 -22.46 -2.42
C GLY A 235 7.82 -23.15 -1.14
N TYR A 236 8.10 -22.43 -0.05
CA TYR A 236 8.59 -23.05 1.19
C TYR A 236 7.51 -23.21 2.26
N VAL A 237 7.44 -24.40 2.85
CA VAL A 237 6.59 -24.68 4.01
C VAL A 237 7.33 -24.28 5.29
N HIS A 238 6.69 -23.46 6.13
CA HIS A 238 7.18 -23.15 7.47
C HIS A 238 6.28 -23.74 8.54
N VAL A 239 6.89 -24.08 9.67
CA VAL A 239 6.25 -24.64 10.86
C VAL A 239 6.77 -23.93 12.11
N THR A 240 5.86 -23.54 13.00
CA THR A 240 6.24 -22.95 14.30
C THR A 240 6.43 -24.05 15.34
N VAL A 241 7.62 -24.11 15.91
CA VAL A 241 8.06 -25.08 16.93
C VAL A 241 8.86 -24.31 17.98
N ASP A 242 8.61 -24.55 19.27
CA ASP A 242 9.31 -23.87 20.37
C ASP A 242 9.28 -22.33 20.26
N LYS A 243 8.10 -21.79 19.88
CA LYS A 243 7.86 -20.35 19.61
C LYS A 243 8.70 -19.76 18.46
N THR A 244 9.45 -20.59 17.74
CA THR A 244 10.29 -20.19 16.61
C THR A 244 9.73 -20.75 15.30
N THR A 245 9.76 -19.98 14.23
CA THR A 245 9.36 -20.45 12.91
C THR A 245 10.56 -21.07 12.20
N LYS A 246 10.45 -22.35 11.82
CA LYS A 246 11.46 -23.08 11.05
C LYS A 246 10.91 -23.51 9.70
N HIS A 247 11.78 -23.75 8.72
CA HIS A 247 11.40 -24.48 7.52
C HIS A 247 11.05 -25.94 7.87
N ALA A 248 9.97 -26.45 7.28
CA ALA A 248 9.48 -27.80 7.58
C ALA A 248 10.52 -28.87 7.19
N HIS A 249 11.11 -28.78 5.99
CA HIS A 249 12.15 -29.70 5.55
C HIS A 249 13.36 -29.72 6.49
N ARG A 250 13.79 -28.55 6.99
CA ARG A 250 14.91 -28.46 7.95
C ARG A 250 14.55 -29.12 9.28
N LEU A 251 13.33 -28.93 9.76
CA LEU A 251 12.85 -29.61 10.96
C LEU A 251 12.85 -31.13 10.77
N VAL A 252 12.40 -31.62 9.62
CA VAL A 252 12.42 -33.05 9.30
C VAL A 252 13.84 -33.59 9.27
N TYR A 253 14.77 -32.89 8.60
CA TYR A 253 16.18 -33.26 8.57
C TYR A 253 16.76 -33.37 9.98
N GLU A 254 16.61 -32.30 10.79
CA GLU A 254 17.09 -32.24 12.17
C GLU A 254 16.57 -33.40 13.04
N MET A 255 15.33 -33.86 12.78
CA MET A 255 14.67 -34.88 13.60
C MET A 255 14.82 -36.32 13.09
N ARG A 256 15.06 -36.52 11.79
CA ARG A 256 15.12 -37.85 11.15
C ARG A 256 16.51 -38.26 10.70
N LEU A 257 17.35 -37.28 10.36
CA LEU A 257 18.66 -37.51 9.73
C LEU A 257 19.81 -37.02 10.63
N GLY A 258 19.57 -36.00 11.45
CA GLY A 258 20.52 -35.53 12.47
C GLY A 258 20.76 -34.03 12.41
N ALA A 259 21.69 -33.56 13.25
CA ALA A 259 22.02 -32.14 13.31
C ALA A 259 22.56 -31.62 11.97
N VAL A 260 22.29 -30.34 11.69
CA VAL A 260 22.91 -29.62 10.56
C VAL A 260 24.13 -28.90 11.13
N GLU A 261 25.31 -29.26 10.63
CA GLU A 261 26.58 -28.67 11.05
C GLU A 261 26.62 -27.15 10.79
N ALA A 262 27.46 -26.44 11.54
CA ALA A 262 27.57 -24.99 11.41
C ALA A 262 28.10 -24.61 10.01
N GLY A 263 27.32 -23.85 9.26
CA GLY A 263 27.66 -23.44 7.88
C GLY A 263 27.00 -24.28 6.78
N ASP A 264 26.35 -25.39 7.16
CA ASP A 264 25.58 -26.22 6.25
C ASP A 264 24.12 -25.77 6.18
N VAL A 265 23.49 -26.09 5.05
CA VAL A 265 22.06 -25.90 4.79
C VAL A 265 21.45 -27.17 4.24
N VAL A 266 20.16 -27.33 4.49
CA VAL A 266 19.39 -28.46 3.99
C VAL A 266 18.92 -28.16 2.57
N ASP A 267 19.37 -28.98 1.62
CA ASP A 267 19.07 -28.90 0.19
C ASP A 267 18.16 -30.05 -0.25
N HIS A 268 17.37 -29.81 -1.31
CA HIS A 268 16.43 -30.79 -1.87
C HIS A 268 17.07 -31.54 -3.04
N VAL A 269 17.43 -32.82 -2.86
CA VAL A 269 18.01 -33.63 -3.95
C VAL A 269 17.00 -34.04 -5.01
N CYS A 270 15.70 -33.94 -4.71
CA CYS A 270 14.62 -34.15 -5.69
C CYS A 270 14.49 -33.00 -6.71
N HIS A 271 15.30 -31.95 -6.58
CA HIS A 271 15.31 -30.84 -7.51
C HIS A 271 16.40 -31.02 -8.57
N ASP A 272 16.05 -31.68 -9.68
CA ASP A 272 16.90 -31.71 -10.87
C ASP A 272 16.67 -30.43 -11.72
N PRO A 273 17.70 -29.58 -11.93
CA PRO A 273 17.59 -28.38 -12.76
C PRO A 273 17.25 -28.63 -14.22
N SER A 274 17.52 -29.84 -14.73
CA SER A 274 17.22 -30.22 -16.11
C SER A 274 15.73 -30.48 -16.34
N SER A 275 14.99 -30.84 -15.28
CA SER A 275 13.57 -31.22 -15.33
C SER A 275 12.63 -30.33 -14.48
N CYS A 276 13.11 -29.64 -13.42
CA CYS A 276 12.41 -28.51 -12.79
C CYS A 276 13.19 -27.21 -13.06
N PRO A 277 12.60 -26.19 -13.73
CA PRO A 277 13.21 -24.88 -13.88
C PRO A 277 13.35 -24.11 -12.55
N GLY A 278 12.90 -24.69 -11.43
CA GLY A 278 12.92 -24.10 -10.11
C GLY A 278 11.98 -22.91 -9.94
N GLY A 279 12.37 -21.98 -9.07
CA GLY A 279 11.59 -20.78 -8.76
C GLY A 279 10.44 -21.01 -7.75
N PRO A 280 9.74 -19.93 -7.34
CA PRO A 280 8.83 -19.92 -6.19
C PRO A 280 7.58 -20.82 -6.34
N SER A 281 7.32 -21.32 -7.55
CA SER A 281 6.23 -22.26 -7.86
C SER A 281 6.70 -23.71 -8.02
N CYS A 282 8.00 -24.02 -7.93
CA CYS A 282 8.46 -25.42 -8.09
C CYS A 282 7.95 -26.24 -6.89
N PRO A 283 7.20 -27.34 -7.14
CA PRO A 283 6.60 -28.15 -6.07
C PRO A 283 7.65 -28.79 -5.15
N HIS A 284 8.85 -29.07 -5.67
CA HIS A 284 9.95 -29.66 -4.91
C HIS A 284 10.43 -28.82 -3.72
N ARG A 285 10.24 -27.48 -3.76
CA ARG A 285 10.59 -26.58 -2.64
C ARG A 285 9.77 -26.85 -1.37
N SER A 286 8.61 -27.49 -1.55
CA SER A 286 7.71 -27.86 -0.46
C SER A 286 7.91 -29.29 0.02
N CYS A 287 8.81 -30.06 -0.62
CA CYS A 287 9.07 -31.45 -0.28
C CYS A 287 9.63 -31.59 1.14
N VAL A 288 9.11 -32.55 1.89
CA VAL A 288 9.58 -32.88 3.25
C VAL A 288 9.98 -34.35 3.41
N ASN A 289 10.11 -35.09 2.31
CA ASN A 289 10.60 -36.47 2.34
C ASN A 289 12.07 -36.47 2.80
N PRO A 290 12.43 -37.12 3.93
CA PRO A 290 13.81 -37.22 4.40
C PRO A 290 14.79 -37.72 3.34
N ASP A 291 14.39 -38.69 2.51
CA ASP A 291 15.25 -39.27 1.46
C ASP A 291 15.57 -38.25 0.35
N HIS A 292 14.81 -37.16 0.29
CA HIS A 292 15.02 -36.05 -0.63
C HIS A 292 15.76 -34.87 -0.01
N LEU A 293 16.32 -35.01 1.19
CA LEU A 293 17.03 -33.95 1.91
C LEU A 293 18.49 -34.32 2.16
N ARG A 294 19.38 -33.35 2.01
CA ARG A 294 20.79 -33.48 2.40
C ARG A 294 21.27 -32.21 3.09
N ALA A 295 22.14 -32.34 4.10
CA ALA A 295 22.96 -31.21 4.54
C ALA A 295 24.11 -31.03 3.54
N VAL A 296 24.28 -29.81 3.06
CA VAL A 296 25.40 -29.42 2.20
C VAL A 296 25.98 -28.12 2.70
N PRO A 297 27.29 -27.89 2.50
CA PRO A 297 27.88 -26.58 2.74
C PRO A 297 27.13 -25.51 1.97
N GLN A 298 26.88 -24.35 2.60
CA GLN A 298 26.22 -23.22 1.95
C GLN A 298 26.87 -22.85 0.60
N ALA A 299 28.19 -23.02 0.49
CA ALA A 299 28.95 -22.80 -0.73
C ALA A 299 28.57 -23.79 -1.86
N VAL A 300 28.31 -25.06 -1.53
CA VAL A 300 27.85 -26.10 -2.46
C VAL A 300 26.40 -25.87 -2.85
N ASN A 301 25.53 -25.54 -1.89
CA ASN A 301 24.14 -25.19 -2.21
C ASN A 301 24.08 -23.96 -3.13
N SER A 302 24.88 -22.93 -2.83
CA SER A 302 24.96 -21.72 -3.66
C SER A 302 25.60 -21.99 -5.02
N SER A 303 26.56 -22.93 -5.13
CA SER A 303 27.17 -23.29 -6.40
C SER A 303 26.25 -24.16 -7.26
N VAL A 304 25.49 -25.07 -6.65
CA VAL A 304 24.42 -25.85 -7.32
C VAL A 304 23.28 -24.93 -7.73
N GLU A 305 22.84 -23.97 -6.91
CA GLU A 305 21.87 -22.96 -7.34
C GLU A 305 22.43 -22.08 -8.47
N ARG A 306 23.74 -21.76 -8.49
CA ARG A 306 24.40 -21.04 -9.59
C ARG A 306 24.58 -21.91 -10.85
N ALA A 307 24.81 -23.22 -10.71
CA ALA A 307 24.99 -24.19 -11.80
C ALA A 307 23.65 -24.72 -12.36
N ALA A 308 22.60 -24.79 -11.53
CA ALA A 308 21.20 -24.91 -11.91
C ALA A 308 20.68 -23.63 -12.60
N ASN A 309 21.33 -22.50 -12.32
CA ASN A 309 21.28 -21.28 -13.14
C ASN A 309 22.32 -21.28 -14.30
N GLY A 310 22.95 -22.43 -14.57
CA GLY A 310 23.69 -22.73 -15.81
C GLY A 310 22.85 -22.38 -17.02
N PRO A 311 23.48 -22.08 -18.18
CA PRO A 311 23.04 -21.06 -19.14
C PRO A 311 21.55 -21.19 -19.41
N ARG A 312 20.75 -20.53 -18.57
CA ARG A 312 19.32 -20.54 -18.75
C ARG A 312 19.18 -19.90 -20.11
N THR A 313 18.60 -20.63 -21.05
CA THR A 313 18.26 -20.05 -22.34
C THR A 313 17.15 -19.04 -22.14
N HIS A 314 16.44 -19.05 -20.99
CA HIS A 314 15.33 -18.15 -20.69
C HIS A 314 15.36 -17.61 -19.25
N CYS A 315 14.88 -16.39 -19.03
CA CYS A 315 14.76 -15.78 -17.70
C CYS A 315 13.63 -16.42 -16.87
N GLN A 316 13.50 -16.05 -15.58
CA GLN A 316 12.44 -16.57 -14.69
C GLN A 316 11.00 -16.28 -15.15
N ARG A 317 10.82 -15.35 -16.10
CA ARG A 317 9.52 -15.06 -16.74
C ARG A 317 9.38 -15.70 -18.13
N GLY A 318 10.31 -16.58 -18.51
CA GLY A 318 10.26 -17.32 -19.77
C GLY A 318 10.78 -16.58 -21.00
N HIS A 319 11.39 -15.39 -20.89
CA HIS A 319 11.99 -14.72 -22.06
C HIS A 319 13.38 -15.27 -22.38
N GLU A 320 13.62 -15.60 -23.64
CA GLU A 320 14.90 -16.12 -24.13
C GLU A 320 16.05 -15.12 -23.90
N TYR A 321 17.25 -15.62 -23.63
CA TYR A 321 18.50 -14.88 -23.46
C TYR A 321 19.31 -14.99 -24.76
N THR A 322 19.22 -13.95 -25.59
CA THR A 322 20.04 -13.69 -26.77
C THR A 322 20.89 -12.44 -26.52
N ASP A 323 21.79 -12.07 -27.44
CA ASP A 323 22.58 -10.84 -27.29
C ASP A 323 21.67 -9.59 -27.24
N GLU A 324 20.54 -9.64 -27.95
CA GLU A 324 19.54 -8.57 -28.00
C GLU A 324 18.75 -8.45 -26.70
N THR A 325 18.40 -9.57 -26.06
CA THR A 325 17.53 -9.62 -24.87
C THR A 325 18.30 -9.73 -23.55
N THR A 326 19.63 -9.91 -23.59
CA THR A 326 20.51 -10.06 -22.43
C THR A 326 21.38 -8.82 -22.20
N SER A 327 21.49 -8.39 -20.94
CA SER A 327 22.51 -7.42 -20.50
C SER A 327 23.31 -8.02 -19.34
N ARG A 328 24.58 -7.61 -19.16
CA ARG A 328 25.43 -8.09 -18.06
C ARG A 328 25.69 -6.96 -17.08
N ARG A 329 25.57 -7.25 -15.78
CA ARG A 329 25.95 -6.34 -14.70
C ARG A 329 27.44 -6.51 -14.36
N SER A 330 27.98 -5.56 -13.60
CA SER A 330 29.37 -5.56 -13.12
C SER A 330 29.70 -6.74 -12.20
N ASP A 331 28.69 -7.35 -11.57
CA ASP A 331 28.78 -8.56 -10.74
C ASP A 331 28.72 -9.86 -11.55
N GLY A 332 28.73 -9.78 -12.89
CA GLY A 332 28.68 -10.92 -13.80
C GLY A 332 27.29 -11.49 -14.06
N TYR A 333 26.24 -11.00 -13.40
CA TYR A 333 24.88 -11.53 -13.56
C TYR A 333 24.22 -11.06 -14.88
N ARG A 334 23.53 -12.00 -15.56
CA ARG A 334 22.69 -11.71 -16.73
C ARG A 334 21.35 -11.11 -16.30
N VAL A 335 21.01 -9.97 -16.85
CA VAL A 335 19.74 -9.27 -16.68
C VAL A 335 18.94 -9.35 -17.97
N CYS A 336 17.74 -9.91 -17.89
CA CYS A 336 16.79 -9.95 -19.00
C CYS A 336 16.29 -8.52 -19.28
N LYS A 337 16.68 -7.95 -20.42
CA LYS A 337 16.29 -6.60 -20.86
C LYS A 337 14.78 -6.48 -21.00
N VAL A 338 14.07 -7.55 -21.38
CA VAL A 338 12.60 -7.59 -21.46
C VAL A 338 11.97 -7.47 -20.07
N CYS A 339 12.45 -8.26 -19.09
CA CYS A 339 11.98 -8.16 -17.70
C CYS A 339 12.31 -6.80 -17.08
N ARG A 340 13.50 -6.26 -17.37
CA ARG A 340 13.92 -4.95 -16.89
C ARG A 340 13.01 -3.87 -17.46
N LYS A 341 12.81 -3.86 -18.78
CA LYS A 341 11.90 -2.92 -19.45
C LYS A 341 10.45 -3.08 -18.94
N ALA A 342 9.97 -4.30 -18.75
CA ALA A 342 8.64 -4.54 -18.17
C ALA A 342 8.55 -4.06 -16.71
N GLY A 343 9.62 -4.22 -15.94
CA GLY A 343 9.76 -3.70 -14.58
C GLY A 343 9.82 -2.18 -14.54
N ASP A 344 10.57 -1.55 -15.43
CA ASP A 344 10.66 -0.10 -15.61
C ASP A 344 9.33 0.46 -16.08
N LEU A 345 8.63 -0.23 -16.99
CA LEU A 345 7.27 0.10 -17.41
C LEU A 345 6.26 -0.11 -16.28
N ALA A 346 6.39 -1.16 -15.46
CA ALA A 346 5.52 -1.39 -14.31
C ALA A 346 5.79 -0.39 -13.18
N TRP A 347 7.04 0.01 -12.99
CA TRP A 347 7.45 1.07 -12.07
C TRP A 347 7.00 2.43 -12.60
N ALA A 348 7.13 2.71 -13.90
CA ALA A 348 6.59 3.90 -14.56
C ALA A 348 5.05 3.89 -14.60
N ARG A 349 4.41 2.73 -14.66
CA ARG A 349 2.96 2.54 -14.53
C ARG A 349 2.49 2.65 -13.08
N LYS A 350 3.31 2.29 -12.08
CA LYS A 350 3.04 2.56 -10.66
C LYS A 350 3.34 4.01 -10.26
N ALA A 351 4.38 4.60 -10.85
CA ALA A 351 4.73 6.01 -10.71
C ALA A 351 3.72 6.89 -11.48
N GLY A 352 3.20 6.38 -12.59
CA GLY A 352 2.04 6.86 -13.34
C GLY A 352 0.69 6.52 -12.69
N ASP A 353 0.55 5.45 -11.92
CA ASP A 353 -0.64 5.24 -11.06
C ASP A 353 -0.59 6.20 -9.85
N ARG A 354 0.60 6.72 -9.51
CA ARG A 354 0.80 7.88 -8.62
C ARG A 354 0.64 9.22 -9.34
N LEU A 355 0.60 9.22 -10.68
CA LEU A 355 0.52 10.37 -11.58
C LEU A 355 -0.34 10.01 -12.83
N GLN A 356 -1.67 9.93 -12.65
CA GLN A 356 -2.75 9.87 -13.68
C GLN A 356 -3.65 8.61 -13.65
N GLY A 357 -4.82 8.79 -13.04
CA GLY A 357 -6.04 8.38 -13.73
C GLY A 357 -6.37 9.40 -14.82
N VAL A 358 -6.80 8.90 -15.98
CA VAL A 358 -7.34 9.57 -17.18
C VAL A 358 -6.33 10.10 -18.22
N ASP A 359 -6.16 9.35 -19.32
CA ASP A 359 -5.63 9.83 -20.61
C ASP A 359 -6.52 10.97 -21.14
N ARG A 360 -5.96 12.18 -21.29
CA ARG A 360 -6.67 13.43 -21.64
C ARG A 360 -7.25 13.47 -23.08
N ARG A 361 -7.24 12.35 -23.81
CA ARG A 361 -7.77 12.25 -25.19
C ARG A 361 -9.24 11.83 -25.26
N PHE A 362 -9.72 11.11 -24.25
CA PHE A 362 -11.07 10.53 -24.24
C PHE A 362 -11.75 10.78 -22.90
N ARG A 363 -13.04 11.03 -22.92
CA ARG A 363 -13.89 11.11 -21.74
C ARG A 363 -14.14 9.69 -21.22
N ILE A 364 -14.47 9.58 -19.93
CA ILE A 364 -14.72 8.29 -19.24
C ILE A 364 -15.91 7.53 -19.87
N ASP A 365 -16.80 8.24 -20.58
CA ASP A 365 -17.96 7.71 -21.29
C ASP A 365 -17.64 7.14 -22.69
N GLY A 366 -16.37 7.01 -23.07
CA GLY A 366 -15.97 6.46 -24.37
C GLY A 366 -16.07 7.46 -25.54
N ARG A 367 -16.24 8.76 -25.26
CA ARG A 367 -16.30 9.82 -26.28
C ARG A 367 -14.99 10.60 -26.40
N CYS A 368 -14.68 11.11 -27.60
CA CYS A 368 -13.57 12.04 -27.80
C CYS A 368 -13.90 13.44 -27.25
N ARG A 369 -12.91 14.34 -27.18
CA ARG A 369 -13.09 15.73 -26.71
C ARG A 369 -14.18 16.51 -27.47
N ASN A 370 -14.38 16.20 -28.75
CA ASN A 370 -15.40 16.80 -29.63
C ASN A 370 -16.74 16.04 -29.61
N GLY A 371 -16.91 15.06 -28.70
CA GLY A 371 -18.17 14.37 -28.46
C GLY A 371 -18.44 13.12 -29.29
N HIS A 372 -17.57 12.74 -30.23
CA HIS A 372 -17.74 11.53 -31.04
C HIS A 372 -17.54 10.26 -30.20
N VAL A 373 -18.46 9.30 -30.32
CA VAL A 373 -18.39 7.98 -29.66
C VAL A 373 -17.32 7.13 -30.36
N ILE A 374 -16.27 6.74 -29.63
CA ILE A 374 -15.09 6.09 -30.23
C ILE A 374 -15.39 4.70 -30.81
N GLU A 375 -16.35 3.99 -30.24
CA GLU A 375 -16.81 2.69 -30.74
C GLU A 375 -17.43 2.80 -32.14
N GLU A 376 -18.09 3.92 -32.45
CA GLU A 376 -18.75 4.16 -33.75
C GLU A 376 -17.77 4.71 -34.80
N VAL A 377 -16.91 5.66 -34.40
CA VAL A 377 -16.04 6.37 -35.36
C VAL A 377 -14.65 5.76 -35.49
N GLY A 378 -14.25 4.87 -34.58
CA GLY A 378 -12.94 4.24 -34.57
C GLY A 378 -11.76 5.17 -34.24
N LEU A 379 -10.58 4.55 -34.15
CA LEU A 379 -9.32 5.21 -33.85
C LEU A 379 -8.37 5.18 -35.04
N THR A 380 -7.54 6.21 -35.15
CA THR A 380 -6.48 6.28 -36.16
C THR A 380 -5.27 5.45 -35.71
N SER A 381 -4.35 5.16 -36.62
CA SER A 381 -3.11 4.42 -36.30
C SER A 381 -2.23 5.10 -35.23
N LYS A 382 -2.47 6.39 -34.94
CA LYS A 382 -1.80 7.16 -33.88
C LYS A 382 -2.64 7.30 -32.60
N GLY A 383 -3.77 6.59 -32.52
CA GLY A 383 -4.66 6.60 -31.35
C GLY A 383 -5.47 7.89 -31.18
N GLY A 384 -5.79 8.60 -32.27
CA GLY A 384 -6.71 9.74 -32.27
C GLY A 384 -8.10 9.37 -32.78
N CYS A 385 -9.12 10.18 -32.48
CA CYS A 385 -10.47 10.00 -33.02
C CYS A 385 -10.47 10.16 -34.55
N ALA A 386 -10.89 9.11 -35.28
CA ALA A 386 -10.80 9.12 -36.75
C ALA A 386 -11.69 10.19 -37.40
N GLU A 387 -12.87 10.44 -36.84
CA GLU A 387 -13.78 11.47 -37.36
C GLU A 387 -13.21 12.89 -37.21
N CYS A 388 -12.55 13.20 -36.08
CA CYS A 388 -11.86 14.48 -35.91
C CYS A 388 -10.75 14.68 -36.95
N GLN A 389 -10.01 13.62 -37.28
CA GLN A 389 -8.95 13.69 -38.29
C GLN A 389 -9.54 13.86 -39.70
N ARG A 390 -10.66 13.21 -40.00
CA ARG A 390 -11.39 13.33 -41.27
C ARG A 390 -11.95 14.74 -41.48
N ILE A 391 -12.57 15.33 -40.45
CA ILE A 391 -13.07 16.72 -40.46
C ILE A 391 -11.92 17.70 -40.69
N SER A 392 -10.81 17.54 -39.96
CA SER A 392 -9.63 18.39 -40.11
C SER A 392 -9.01 18.27 -41.51
N GLY A 393 -8.93 17.04 -42.05
CA GLY A 393 -8.46 16.79 -43.41
C GLY A 393 -9.34 17.45 -44.48
N ARG A 394 -10.67 17.38 -44.34
CA ARG A 394 -11.63 18.08 -45.22
C ARG A 394 -11.47 19.60 -45.16
N LYS A 395 -11.27 20.16 -43.95
CA LYS A 395 -11.02 21.60 -43.77
C LYS A 395 -9.71 22.03 -44.44
N ALA A 396 -8.64 21.25 -44.27
CA ALA A 396 -7.35 21.49 -44.91
C ALA A 396 -7.38 21.31 -46.45
N TYR A 397 -8.23 20.43 -46.98
CA TYR A 397 -8.44 20.27 -48.41
C TYR A 397 -9.20 21.46 -49.01
N ARG A 398 -10.31 21.89 -48.38
CA ARG A 398 -11.09 23.07 -48.81
C ARG A 398 -10.26 24.36 -48.79
N ALA A 399 -9.45 24.57 -47.76
CA ALA A 399 -8.56 25.72 -47.66
C ALA A 399 -7.47 25.76 -48.74
N ARG A 400 -7.11 24.61 -49.32
CA ARG A 400 -6.13 24.50 -50.41
C ARG A 400 -6.72 24.72 -51.81
N ARG A 401 -8.03 24.55 -52.01
CA ARG A 401 -8.72 24.85 -53.29
C ARG A 401 -9.28 26.27 -53.37
N ALA A 402 -9.32 26.98 -52.24
CA ALA A 402 -9.73 28.39 -52.16
C ALA A 402 -8.55 29.38 -52.32
N ARG A 403 -7.35 28.85 -52.56
CA ARG A 403 -6.14 29.55 -53.01
C ARG A 403 -5.84 29.06 -54.42
#